data_AF-A0A840Y5X3-F1
#
_entry.id   AF-A0A840Y5X3-F1
#
_cell.length_a   1.000
_cell.length_b   1.000
_cell.length_c   1.000
_cell.angle_alpha   90.00
_cell.angle_beta   90.00
_cell.angle_gamma   90.00
#
_symmetry.space_group_name_H-M   'P 1'
#
loop_
_entity.id
_entity.type
_entity.pdbx_description
1 polymer ?
#
loop_
_entity_poly.entity_id
_entity_poly.type
_entity_poly.pdbx_seq_one_letter_code
_entity_poly.pdbx_strand_id
1 'polypeptide(L)'
;MIDIYIWTAREGAWGHAAMYVHNEATGERRYISFWPRVIACAGQNPFAGCAPGANTWRSDCDLEGREPNHDFIFNFGRTDELDEAGILAGWARIKREQPRYAALRHNCCDVIAGLVREDGGGARFQTEFFAPLVPWTPGRLYELMRNISIRGRGAQRLVPMGPPPDVGP
;
A
#
# COMPACT_ATOMS: atom_id res chain seq x y z
N MET A 1 11.24 3.69 8.72
CA MET A 1 10.15 4.58 8.24
C MET A 1 9.32 3.90 7.16
N ILE A 2 7.98 4.00 7.25
CA ILE A 2 7.04 3.50 6.26
C ILE A 2 6.07 4.61 5.87
N ASP A 3 5.87 4.82 4.58
CA ASP A 3 4.89 5.75 4.01
C ASP A 3 3.85 4.97 3.21
N ILE A 4 2.56 5.24 3.43
CA ILE A 4 1.46 4.55 2.75
C ILE A 4 0.59 5.57 2.04
N TYR A 5 0.53 5.43 0.73
CA TYR A 5 -0.15 6.33 -0.19
C TYR A 5 -1.47 5.74 -0.63
N ILE A 6 -2.55 6.52 -0.55
CA ILE A 6 -3.90 6.09 -0.93
C ILE A 6 -4.53 7.10 -1.88
N TRP A 7 -4.89 6.63 -3.07
CA TRP A 7 -5.72 7.34 -4.03
C TRP A 7 -7.15 6.82 -3.94
N THR A 8 -8.08 7.67 -3.53
CA THR A 8 -9.51 7.32 -3.48
C THR A 8 -10.09 7.12 -4.89
N ALA A 9 -11.12 6.27 -4.98
CA ALA A 9 -11.84 6.06 -6.23
C ALA A 9 -12.48 7.37 -6.75
N ARG A 10 -12.61 7.48 -8.07
CA ARG A 10 -13.33 8.56 -8.77
C ARG A 10 -14.05 8.02 -10.00
N GLU A 11 -14.81 8.87 -10.68
CA GLU A 11 -15.44 8.48 -11.94
C GLU A 11 -14.38 7.98 -12.94
N GLY A 12 -14.55 6.74 -13.40
CA GLY A 12 -13.64 6.07 -14.33
C GLY A 12 -12.35 5.49 -13.72
N ALA A 13 -12.12 5.58 -12.40
CA ALA A 13 -10.93 5.02 -11.75
C ALA A 13 -11.23 4.38 -10.38
N TRP A 14 -10.73 3.15 -10.18
CA TRP A 14 -10.94 2.36 -8.97
C TRP A 14 -10.24 2.92 -7.71
N GLY A 15 -9.25 3.80 -7.92
CA GLY A 15 -8.31 4.22 -6.90
C GLY A 15 -7.21 3.19 -6.66
N HIS A 16 -6.18 3.59 -5.94
CA HIS A 16 -4.91 2.87 -5.83
C HIS A 16 -4.33 2.97 -4.41
N ALA A 17 -3.44 2.06 -4.08
CA ALA A 17 -2.62 2.12 -2.89
C ALA A 17 -1.20 1.65 -3.16
N ALA A 18 -0.24 2.35 -2.58
CA ALA A 18 1.16 1.97 -2.66
C ALA A 18 1.84 2.28 -1.33
N MET A 19 3.05 1.78 -1.16
CA MET A 19 3.81 1.96 0.07
C MET A 19 5.28 2.19 -0.25
N TYR A 20 5.92 3.08 0.48
CA TYR A 20 7.37 3.20 0.54
C TYR A 20 7.86 2.69 1.89
N VAL A 21 8.94 1.91 1.89
CA VAL A 21 9.56 1.36 3.09
C VAL A 21 11.04 1.72 3.07
N HIS A 22 11.50 2.30 4.16
CA HIS A 22 12.92 2.50 4.46
C HIS A 22 13.24 1.77 5.76
N ASN A 23 13.96 0.66 5.64
CA ASN A 23 14.47 -0.08 6.79
C ASN A 23 15.72 0.63 7.30
N GLU A 24 15.63 1.25 8.49
CA GLU A 24 16.74 2.04 9.02
C GLU A 24 17.93 1.18 9.44
N ALA A 25 17.68 -0.06 9.88
CA ALA A 25 18.72 -0.97 10.34
C ALA A 25 19.62 -1.46 9.18
N THR A 26 19.06 -1.65 7.98
CA THR A 26 19.79 -2.15 6.80
C THR A 26 20.09 -1.07 5.77
N GLY A 27 19.41 0.08 5.84
CA GLY A 27 19.42 1.11 4.80
C GLY A 27 18.64 0.73 3.53
N GLU A 28 17.97 -0.43 3.51
CA GLU A 28 17.18 -0.84 2.34
C GLU A 28 15.97 0.09 2.16
N ARG A 29 15.74 0.48 0.91
CA ARG A 29 14.61 1.31 0.49
C ARG A 29 13.84 0.58 -0.59
N ARG A 30 12.51 0.64 -0.54
CA ARG A 30 11.65 0.03 -1.56
C ARG A 30 10.37 0.83 -1.73
N TYR A 31 10.01 1.09 -2.99
CA TYR A 31 8.65 1.44 -3.36
C TYR A 31 7.89 0.16 -3.76
N ILE A 32 6.72 -0.03 -3.17
CA ILE A 32 5.86 -1.19 -3.30
C ILE A 32 4.56 -0.73 -3.94
N SER A 33 4.37 -1.14 -5.18
CA SER A 33 3.14 -0.89 -5.93
C SER A 33 2.73 -2.18 -6.63
N PHE A 34 1.55 -2.67 -6.28
CA PHE A 34 0.96 -3.86 -6.88
C PHE A 34 -0.18 -3.43 -7.80
N TRP A 35 0.19 -2.80 -8.91
CA TRP A 35 -0.74 -2.21 -9.88
C TRP A 35 -0.64 -2.95 -11.21
N PRO A 36 -1.73 -3.12 -11.99
CA PRO A 36 -1.67 -3.88 -13.24
C PRO A 36 -0.86 -3.13 -14.30
N ARG A 37 -0.08 -3.87 -15.09
CA ARG A 37 0.68 -3.29 -16.22
C ARG A 37 -0.22 -2.68 -17.30
N VAL A 38 -1.46 -3.17 -17.39
CA VAL A 38 -2.47 -2.71 -18.34
C VAL A 38 -3.74 -2.38 -17.56
N ILE A 39 -4.03 -1.09 -17.38
CA ILE A 39 -5.21 -0.61 -16.62
C ILE A 39 -6.51 -1.16 -17.21
N ALA A 40 -6.58 -1.32 -18.54
CA ALA A 40 -7.76 -1.88 -19.21
C ALA A 40 -8.14 -3.28 -18.69
N CYS A 41 -7.17 -4.08 -18.24
CA CYS A 41 -7.45 -5.40 -17.65
C CYS A 41 -8.24 -5.31 -16.34
N ALA A 42 -8.06 -4.24 -15.55
CA ALA A 42 -8.85 -4.01 -14.34
C ALA A 42 -10.29 -3.54 -14.66
N GLY A 43 -10.49 -2.89 -15.82
CA GLY A 43 -11.80 -2.37 -16.24
C GLY A 43 -12.69 -3.38 -16.96
N GLN A 44 -12.12 -4.25 -17.81
CA GLN A 44 -12.92 -5.15 -18.67
C GLN A 44 -13.48 -6.38 -17.94
N ASN A 45 -12.71 -6.96 -17.01
CA ASN A 45 -13.20 -8.00 -16.11
C ASN A 45 -12.50 -7.85 -14.75
N PRO A 46 -13.14 -7.21 -13.76
CA PRO A 46 -12.51 -6.89 -12.47
C PRO A 46 -12.18 -8.13 -11.62
N PHE A 47 -12.66 -9.30 -12.01
CA PHE A 47 -12.34 -10.59 -11.40
C PHE A 47 -11.23 -11.34 -12.14
N ALA A 48 -10.96 -11.01 -13.40
CA ALA A 48 -9.90 -11.62 -14.18
C ALA A 48 -8.55 -11.02 -13.76
N GLY A 49 -7.64 -11.89 -13.34
CA GLY A 49 -6.32 -11.49 -12.91
C GLY A 49 -5.42 -11.11 -14.10
N CYS A 50 -4.61 -10.07 -13.95
CA CYS A 50 -3.53 -9.71 -14.88
C CYS A 50 -2.19 -9.59 -14.15
N ALA A 51 -1.09 -9.57 -14.90
CA ALA A 51 0.23 -9.43 -14.29
C ALA A 51 0.40 -8.01 -13.71
N PRO A 52 0.82 -7.88 -12.43
CA PRO A 52 1.20 -6.59 -11.88
C PRO A 52 2.45 -6.06 -12.61
N GLY A 53 2.53 -4.75 -12.78
CA GLY A 53 3.72 -4.04 -13.19
C GLY A 53 4.49 -3.53 -11.98
N ALA A 54 5.79 -3.37 -12.12
CA ALA A 54 6.57 -2.63 -11.15
C ALA A 54 6.48 -1.14 -11.51
N ASN A 55 6.08 -0.31 -10.55
CA ASN A 55 5.88 1.12 -10.73
C ASN A 55 6.75 1.93 -9.77
N THR A 56 6.81 3.24 -10.00
CA THR A 56 7.38 4.23 -9.08
C THR A 56 6.26 5.14 -8.57
N TRP A 57 6.53 5.90 -7.50
CA TRP A 57 5.57 6.87 -6.98
C TRP A 57 5.09 7.86 -8.04
N ARG A 58 6.02 8.35 -8.87
CA ARG A 58 5.68 9.30 -9.94
C ARG A 58 4.82 8.65 -11.01
N SER A 59 5.17 7.43 -11.43
CA SER A 59 4.35 6.69 -12.39
C SER A 59 2.93 6.45 -11.86
N ASP A 60 2.77 6.13 -10.57
CA ASP A 60 1.45 5.93 -9.98
C ASP A 60 0.65 7.24 -9.92
N CYS A 61 1.29 8.38 -9.61
CA CYS A 61 0.66 9.69 -9.68
C CYS A 61 0.23 10.05 -11.12
N ASP A 62 1.07 9.77 -12.11
CA ASP A 62 0.76 10.04 -13.52
C ASP A 62 -0.41 9.19 -14.02
N LEU A 63 -0.45 7.90 -13.64
CA LEU A 63 -1.54 6.98 -13.98
C LEU A 63 -2.86 7.36 -13.30
N GLU A 64 -2.81 7.81 -12.05
CA GLU A 64 -3.98 8.32 -11.32
C GLU A 64 -4.37 9.74 -11.76
N GLY A 65 -3.46 10.45 -12.42
CA GLY A 65 -3.60 11.85 -12.86
C GLY A 65 -3.58 12.85 -11.71
N ARG A 66 -3.05 12.47 -10.55
CA ARG A 66 -3.04 13.28 -9.31
C ARG A 66 -2.16 12.65 -8.22
N GLU A 67 -1.83 13.45 -7.21
CA GLU A 67 -1.22 12.98 -5.97
C GLU A 67 -2.20 12.17 -5.10
N PRO A 68 -1.69 11.34 -4.15
CA PRO A 68 -2.52 10.61 -3.20
C PRO A 68 -3.44 11.54 -2.40
N ASN A 69 -4.65 11.08 -2.06
CA ASN A 69 -5.53 11.81 -1.12
C ASN A 69 -5.03 11.72 0.31
N HIS A 70 -4.42 10.59 0.65
CA HIS A 70 -3.95 10.28 1.99
C HIS A 70 -2.53 9.73 1.92
N ASP A 71 -1.72 10.18 2.87
CA ASP A 71 -0.35 9.76 3.08
C ASP A 71 -0.19 9.49 4.59
N PHE A 72 0.06 8.24 4.95
CA PHE A 72 0.28 7.83 6.33
C PHE A 72 1.74 7.48 6.54
N ILE A 73 2.33 8.02 7.61
CA ILE A 73 3.70 7.73 8.02
C ILE A 73 3.69 6.92 9.32
N PHE A 74 4.51 5.87 9.34
CA PHE A 74 4.78 5.04 10.51
C PHE A 74 6.29 4.92 10.72
N ASN A 75 6.69 4.61 11.95
CA ASN A 75 8.10 4.52 12.35
C ASN A 75 8.87 5.80 11.97
N PHE A 76 8.28 6.97 12.26
CA PHE A 76 8.97 8.23 12.09
C PHE A 76 9.71 8.59 13.37
N GLY A 77 11.04 8.63 13.30
CA GLY A 77 11.88 8.76 14.50
C GLY A 77 12.10 7.40 15.18
N ARG A 78 12.32 7.38 16.50
CA ARG A 78 12.68 6.16 17.26
C ARG A 78 11.48 5.28 17.61
N THR A 79 10.51 5.13 16.73
CA THR A 79 9.32 4.29 16.98
C THR A 79 9.35 3.02 16.13
N ASP A 80 9.20 1.86 16.79
CA ASP A 80 9.15 0.53 16.16
C ASP A 80 7.69 0.02 16.11
N GLU A 81 6.84 0.77 15.42
CA GLU A 81 5.38 0.57 15.36
C GLU A 81 5.03 -0.58 14.42
N LEU A 82 5.69 -0.64 13.26
CA LEU A 82 5.54 -1.70 12.27
C LEU A 82 6.91 -2.34 11.97
N ASP A 83 6.92 -3.63 11.64
CA ASP A 83 8.15 -4.33 11.28
C ASP A 83 8.49 -4.09 9.79
N GLU A 84 9.47 -3.21 9.54
CA GLU A 84 9.96 -2.88 8.20
C GLU A 84 10.60 -4.10 7.50
N ALA A 85 11.35 -4.92 8.25
CA ALA A 85 12.00 -6.10 7.71
C ALA A 85 10.95 -7.17 7.34
N GLY A 86 9.94 -7.33 8.19
CA GLY A 86 8.78 -8.18 7.94
C GLY A 86 8.06 -7.77 6.64
N ILE A 87 7.73 -6.48 6.48
CA ILE A 87 7.10 -5.96 5.26
C ILE A 87 7.94 -6.24 4.01
N LEU A 88 9.25 -5.95 4.05
CA LEU A 88 10.13 -6.20 2.89
C LEU A 88 10.22 -7.69 2.55
N ALA A 89 10.25 -8.57 3.56
CA ALA A 89 10.21 -10.02 3.38
C ALA A 89 8.87 -10.50 2.79
N GLY A 90 7.75 -9.95 3.27
CA GLY A 90 6.41 -10.19 2.72
C GLY A 90 6.32 -9.78 1.25
N TRP A 91 6.88 -8.61 0.89
CA TRP A 91 6.93 -8.17 -0.50
C TRP A 91 7.80 -9.07 -1.38
N ALA A 92 8.97 -9.49 -0.88
CA ALA A 92 9.82 -10.44 -1.58
C ALA A 92 9.11 -11.78 -1.83
N ARG A 93 8.31 -12.26 -0.87
CA ARG A 93 7.45 -13.45 -1.02
C ARG A 93 6.42 -13.26 -2.12
N ILE A 94 5.67 -12.15 -2.11
CA ILE A 94 4.66 -11.83 -3.14
C ILE A 94 5.30 -11.80 -4.54
N LYS A 95 6.46 -11.16 -4.70
CA LYS A 95 7.18 -11.14 -5.98
C LYS A 95 7.56 -12.53 -6.48
N ARG A 96 7.92 -13.45 -5.58
CA ARG A 96 8.25 -14.84 -5.92
C ARG A 96 7.02 -15.66 -6.31
N GLU A 97 5.89 -15.44 -5.62
CA GLU A 97 4.62 -16.13 -5.88
C GLU A 97 3.92 -15.63 -7.15
N GLN A 98 4.27 -14.42 -7.61
CA GLN A 98 3.72 -13.77 -8.80
C GLN A 98 2.18 -13.83 -8.87
N PRO A 99 1.46 -13.45 -7.79
CA PRO A 99 0.00 -13.43 -7.84
C PRO A 99 -0.47 -12.44 -8.90
N ARG A 100 -1.64 -12.73 -9.48
CA ARG A 100 -2.27 -11.83 -10.45
C ARG A 100 -3.04 -10.73 -9.74
N TYR A 101 -2.94 -9.51 -10.27
CA TYR A 101 -3.79 -8.40 -9.88
C TYR A 101 -5.22 -8.60 -10.37
N ALA A 102 -6.19 -8.55 -9.46
CA ALA A 102 -7.61 -8.52 -9.79
C ALA A 102 -8.33 -7.54 -8.86
N ALA A 103 -8.98 -6.52 -9.44
CA ALA A 103 -9.57 -5.39 -8.71
C ALA A 103 -10.52 -5.81 -7.59
N LEU A 104 -11.29 -6.90 -7.78
CA LEU A 104 -12.25 -7.42 -6.80
C LEU A 104 -11.83 -8.76 -6.15
N ARG A 105 -10.54 -9.12 -6.16
CA ARG A 105 -10.05 -10.34 -5.47
C ARG A 105 -8.70 -10.19 -4.80
N HIS A 106 -7.73 -9.60 -5.49
CA HIS A 106 -6.36 -9.43 -5.01
C HIS A 106 -5.77 -8.19 -5.68
N ASN A 107 -6.06 -7.04 -5.09
CA ASN A 107 -5.70 -5.73 -5.60
C ASN A 107 -4.58 -5.10 -4.76
N CYS A 108 -4.19 -3.87 -5.12
CA CYS A 108 -3.14 -3.13 -4.41
C CYS A 108 -3.48 -2.90 -2.94
N CYS A 109 -4.74 -2.59 -2.61
CA CYS A 109 -5.18 -2.40 -1.23
C CYS A 109 -5.11 -3.69 -0.42
N ASP A 110 -5.45 -4.85 -1.02
CA ASP A 110 -5.33 -6.15 -0.37
C ASP A 110 -3.86 -6.44 -0.01
N VAL A 111 -2.95 -6.17 -0.95
CA VAL A 111 -1.51 -6.36 -0.76
C VAL A 111 -0.97 -5.44 0.34
N ILE A 112 -1.25 -4.13 0.29
CA ILE A 112 -0.78 -3.20 1.32
C ILE A 112 -1.38 -3.55 2.69
N ALA A 113 -2.67 -3.90 2.75
CA ALA A 113 -3.30 -4.31 4.00
C ALA A 113 -2.65 -5.58 4.59
N GLY A 114 -2.38 -6.59 3.76
CA GLY A 114 -1.68 -7.81 4.17
C GLY A 114 -0.28 -7.53 4.69
N LEU A 115 0.52 -6.78 3.92
CA LEU A 115 1.88 -6.41 4.32
C LEU A 115 1.90 -5.67 5.65
N VAL A 116 1.00 -4.71 5.86
CA VAL A 116 0.99 -3.92 7.11
C VAL A 116 0.48 -4.74 8.29
N ARG A 117 -0.63 -5.47 8.11
CA ARG A 117 -1.30 -6.17 9.22
C ARG A 117 -0.56 -7.43 9.63
N GLU A 118 -0.16 -8.23 8.66
CA GLU A 118 0.39 -9.57 8.87
C GLU A 118 1.91 -9.48 8.93
N ASP A 119 2.57 -9.14 7.82
CA ASP A 119 4.03 -9.15 7.73
C ASP A 119 4.68 -8.04 8.60
N GLY A 120 4.05 -6.88 8.70
CA GLY A 120 4.48 -5.73 9.50
C GLY A 120 3.96 -5.72 10.95
N GLY A 121 3.18 -6.73 11.35
CA GLY A 121 2.67 -6.88 12.71
C GLY A 121 1.58 -5.88 13.14
N GLY A 122 1.04 -5.09 12.21
CA GLY A 122 0.02 -4.06 12.49
C GLY A 122 -1.29 -4.60 13.05
N ALA A 123 -1.57 -5.90 12.91
CA ALA A 123 -2.74 -6.56 13.51
C ALA A 123 -2.82 -6.36 15.03
N ARG A 124 -1.70 -6.20 15.73
CA ARG A 124 -1.67 -5.95 17.19
C ARG A 124 -2.39 -4.67 17.62
N PHE A 125 -2.56 -3.72 16.70
CA PHE A 125 -3.28 -2.48 16.96
C PHE A 125 -4.79 -2.61 16.70
N GLN A 126 -5.25 -3.73 16.14
CA GLN A 126 -6.64 -3.94 15.76
C GLN A 126 -7.38 -4.78 16.80
N THR A 127 -8.11 -4.15 17.72
CA THR A 127 -8.94 -4.89 18.67
C THR A 127 -10.34 -5.21 18.14
N GLU A 128 -10.81 -4.48 17.12
CA GLU A 128 -12.21 -4.55 16.63
C GLU A 128 -12.35 -4.61 15.11
N PHE A 129 -11.23 -4.59 14.37
CA PHE A 129 -11.28 -4.55 12.92
C PHE A 129 -11.33 -5.98 12.36
N PHE A 130 -12.51 -6.41 11.95
CA PHE A 130 -12.68 -7.67 11.23
C PHE A 130 -12.12 -7.53 9.81
N ALA A 131 -11.30 -8.50 9.39
CA ALA A 131 -10.91 -8.61 7.99
C ALA A 131 -12.19 -8.71 7.15
N PRO A 132 -12.37 -7.85 6.14
CA PRO A 132 -13.64 -7.80 5.44
C PRO A 132 -13.88 -9.07 4.62
N LEU A 133 -15.14 -9.51 4.55
CA LEU A 133 -15.58 -10.59 3.64
C LEU A 133 -15.60 -10.17 2.15
N VAL A 134 -15.25 -8.92 1.86
CA VAL A 134 -15.18 -8.36 0.51
C VAL A 134 -13.84 -7.62 0.35
N PRO A 135 -13.33 -7.44 -0.90
CA PRO A 135 -11.99 -6.93 -1.15
C PRO A 135 -11.69 -5.60 -0.44
N TRP A 136 -10.41 -5.39 -0.15
CA TRP A 136 -9.94 -4.11 0.33
C TRP A 136 -10.11 -3.03 -0.74
N THR A 137 -10.68 -1.90 -0.34
CA THR A 137 -10.84 -0.70 -1.18
C THR A 137 -10.00 0.43 -0.59
N PRO A 138 -9.69 1.50 -1.36
CA PRO A 138 -8.97 2.65 -0.83
C PRO A 138 -9.59 3.23 0.44
N GLY A 139 -10.93 3.35 0.50
CA GLY A 139 -11.62 3.84 1.68
C GLY A 139 -11.46 2.94 2.91
N ARG A 140 -11.42 1.61 2.72
CA ARG A 140 -11.20 0.68 3.83
C ARG A 140 -9.75 0.65 4.28
N LEU A 141 -8.81 0.74 3.32
CA LEU A 141 -7.41 0.86 3.64
C LEU A 141 -7.14 2.15 4.43
N TYR A 142 -7.81 3.25 4.06
CA TYR A 142 -7.77 4.49 4.84
C TYR A 142 -8.24 4.29 6.28
N GLU A 143 -9.40 3.66 6.49
CA GLU A 143 -9.87 3.36 7.86
C GLU A 143 -8.93 2.43 8.63
N LEU A 144 -8.31 1.46 7.94
CA LEU A 144 -7.26 0.62 8.52
C LEU A 144 -6.07 1.46 9.00
N MET A 145 -5.50 2.28 8.12
CA MET A 145 -4.34 3.11 8.43
C MET A 145 -4.65 4.09 9.55
N ARG A 146 -5.83 4.72 9.54
CA ARG A 146 -6.29 5.62 10.61
C ARG A 146 -6.37 4.90 11.96
N ASN A 147 -6.87 3.68 11.99
CA ASN A 147 -6.96 2.90 13.23
C ASN A 147 -5.57 2.49 13.75
N ILE A 148 -4.67 2.07 12.85
CA ILE A 148 -3.28 1.76 13.22
C ILE A 148 -2.57 3.03 13.69
N SER A 149 -2.73 4.17 13.04
CA SER A 149 -2.06 5.42 13.40
C SER A 149 -2.49 5.93 14.78
N ILE A 150 -3.80 5.89 15.09
CA ILE A 150 -4.33 6.31 16.41
C ILE A 150 -3.70 5.51 17.55
N ARG A 151 -3.45 4.21 17.34
CA ARG A 151 -3.03 3.28 18.40
C ARG A 151 -1.54 3.01 18.40
N GLY A 152 -0.93 3.09 17.24
CA GLY A 152 0.46 2.77 16.98
C GLY A 152 1.29 4.00 16.68
N ARG A 153 0.96 5.22 17.15
CA ARG A 153 1.76 6.46 17.03
C ARG A 153 2.16 6.92 15.61
N GLY A 154 1.68 6.27 14.56
CA GLY A 154 1.73 6.80 13.20
C GLY A 154 0.92 8.09 13.03
N ALA A 155 1.10 8.77 11.90
CA ALA A 155 0.40 10.01 11.58
C ALA A 155 -0.06 10.05 10.13
N GLN A 156 -1.18 10.71 9.88
CA GLN A 156 -1.54 11.13 8.52
C GLN A 156 -0.89 12.48 8.23
N ARG A 157 -0.16 12.61 7.13
CA ARG A 157 0.37 13.91 6.69
C ARG A 157 -0.78 14.76 6.14
N LEU A 158 -0.81 16.03 6.54
CA LEU A 158 -1.76 17.03 6.04
C LEU A 158 -1.31 17.64 4.71
N VAL A 159 -0.01 17.58 4.43
CA VAL A 159 0.60 18.05 3.18
C VAL A 159 1.37 16.87 2.59
N PRO A 160 1.09 16.46 1.34
CA PRO A 160 1.88 15.45 0.67
C PRO A 160 3.36 15.88 0.64
N MET A 161 4.26 15.01 1.08
CA MET A 161 5.68 15.24 0.79
C MET A 161 5.93 14.94 -0.68
N GLY A 162 6.98 15.56 -1.24
CA GLY A 162 7.47 15.23 -2.57
C GLY A 162 7.80 13.73 -2.71
N PRO A 163 8.10 13.28 -3.93
CA PRO A 163 8.33 11.87 -4.21
C PRO A 163 9.35 11.28 -3.22
N PRO A 164 9.15 10.04 -2.73
CA PRO A 164 10.20 9.34 -2.02
C PRO A 164 11.47 9.31 -2.88
N PRO A 165 12.68 9.26 -2.28
CA PRO A 165 13.92 9.19 -3.05
C PRO A 165 13.80 8.09 -4.10
N ASP A 166 14.14 8.37 -5.37
CA ASP A 166 13.93 7.46 -6.50
C ASP A 166 14.53 6.07 -6.22
N VAL A 167 13.71 5.19 -5.67
CA VAL A 167 13.94 3.76 -5.64
C VAL A 167 13.17 3.23 -6.83
N GLY A 168 13.93 2.92 -7.89
CA GLY A 168 13.41 2.15 -9.00
C GLY A 168 12.76 0.83 -8.52
N PRO A 169 12.01 0.18 -9.42
CA PRO A 169 11.32 -1.07 -9.10
C PRO A 169 12.22 -2.18 -8.51
#